data_AF-A0A1Z9WG70-F1
#
_entry.id   AF-A0A1Z9WG70-F1
#
_cell.length_a   1.000
_cell.length_b   1.000
_cell.length_c   1.000
_cell.angle_alpha   90.00
_cell.angle_beta   90.00
_cell.angle_gamma   90.00
#
_symmetry.space_group_name_H-M   'P 1'
#
loop_
_entity.id
_entity.type
_entity.pdbx_description
1 polymer ?
#
loop_
_entity_poly.entity_id
_entity_poly.type
_entity_poly.pdbx_seq_one_letter_code
_entity_poly.pdbx_strand_id
1 'polypeptide(L)'
;LHAQDIDVRSTCPTWIACLTEIRDWSDNNPEHVPILIMLNAKTGRSSYPNSIAALDFSEAAYDALDAETLSVFPRDKIIIPDDVRGAANTLRDAVISVGWPTLNETRGKVFFALDEGQEKVERYLRGKPSLEGLPMFVNSTNSEADHAAYFTINNPIRDQQQIRAAVKSGFIVRTRADANTIEARENSTARRDAAFSSGAHYVSTDYYVPRLEFSEYTVKLPARSAARCNVVRRTAACN
;
A
#
# COMPACT_ATOMS: atom_id res chain seq x y z
N LEU A 1 -11.82 1.31 -9.67
CA LEU A 1 -11.53 1.90 -11.01
C LEU A 1 -10.77 3.20 -10.83
N HIS A 2 -9.73 3.44 -11.65
CA HIS A 2 -8.83 4.59 -11.44
C HIS A 2 -9.50 5.93 -11.79
N ALA A 3 -10.24 5.96 -12.90
CA ALA A 3 -10.99 7.10 -13.41
C ALA A 3 -12.46 6.71 -13.62
N GLN A 4 -13.36 7.29 -12.83
CA GLN A 4 -14.81 7.00 -12.91
C GLN A 4 -15.33 7.22 -14.33
N ASP A 5 -16.13 6.29 -14.83
CA ASP A 5 -16.75 6.27 -16.17
C ASP A 5 -15.80 6.27 -17.39
N ILE A 6 -14.49 6.36 -17.18
CA ILE A 6 -13.47 6.29 -18.25
C ILE A 6 -12.81 4.92 -18.27
N ASP A 7 -12.34 4.48 -17.10
CA ASP A 7 -11.64 3.21 -16.93
C ASP A 7 -12.60 2.18 -16.34
N VAL A 8 -13.59 1.76 -17.15
CA VAL A 8 -14.65 0.84 -16.71
C VAL A 8 -14.31 -0.64 -16.95
N ARG A 9 -13.21 -0.93 -17.65
CA ARG A 9 -12.83 -2.29 -18.06
C ARG A 9 -11.91 -2.93 -17.02
N SER A 10 -12.46 -3.23 -15.85
CA SER A 10 -11.78 -4.05 -14.85
C SER A 10 -11.79 -5.52 -15.24
N THR A 11 -10.72 -6.25 -14.93
CA THR A 11 -10.72 -7.73 -15.01
C THR A 11 -11.59 -8.37 -13.93
N CYS A 12 -11.69 -7.70 -12.78
CA CYS A 12 -12.53 -8.10 -11.65
C CYS A 12 -13.45 -6.92 -11.26
N PRO A 13 -14.78 -7.02 -11.40
CA PRO A 13 -15.67 -5.85 -11.33
C PRO A 13 -16.06 -5.44 -9.89
N THR A 14 -15.90 -6.33 -8.91
CA THR A 14 -16.30 -6.10 -7.50
C THR A 14 -15.13 -6.35 -6.57
N TRP A 15 -15.15 -5.73 -5.39
CA TRP A 15 -14.13 -5.91 -4.37
C TRP A 15 -13.93 -7.39 -4.00
N ILE A 16 -15.01 -8.10 -3.67
CA ILE A 16 -14.98 -9.54 -3.37
C ILE A 16 -14.35 -10.35 -4.51
N ALA A 17 -14.76 -10.12 -5.76
CA ALA A 17 -14.20 -10.84 -6.91
C ALA A 17 -12.69 -10.60 -7.06
N CYS A 18 -12.22 -9.34 -6.96
CA CYS A 18 -10.80 -9.03 -7.03
C CYS A 18 -10.01 -9.68 -5.89
N LEU A 19 -10.53 -9.62 -4.67
CA LEU A 19 -9.89 -10.24 -3.51
C LEU A 19 -9.85 -11.76 -3.62
N THR A 20 -10.89 -12.38 -4.20
CA THR A 20 -10.95 -13.82 -4.44
C THR A 20 -9.85 -14.27 -5.38
N GLU A 21 -9.62 -13.55 -6.49
CA GLU A 21 -8.50 -13.86 -7.39
C GLU A 21 -7.14 -13.78 -6.69
N ILE A 22 -6.93 -12.74 -5.85
CA ILE A 22 -5.68 -12.58 -5.10
C ILE A 22 -5.52 -13.69 -4.06
N ARG A 23 -6.59 -14.04 -3.33
CA ARG A 23 -6.58 -15.12 -2.34
C ARG A 23 -6.26 -16.46 -3.00
N ASP A 24 -6.93 -16.79 -4.09
CA ASP A 24 -6.73 -18.06 -4.79
C ASP A 24 -5.28 -18.17 -5.32
N TRP A 25 -4.70 -17.05 -5.79
CA TRP A 25 -3.28 -17.02 -6.13
C TRP A 25 -2.39 -17.18 -4.88
N SER A 26 -2.70 -16.48 -3.78
CA SER A 26 -1.95 -16.54 -2.51
C SER A 26 -1.90 -17.95 -1.93
N ASP A 27 -3.03 -18.66 -1.94
CA ASP A 27 -3.13 -20.05 -1.47
C ASP A 27 -2.31 -21.03 -2.30
N ASN A 28 -2.17 -20.76 -3.61
CA ASN A 28 -1.29 -21.52 -4.50
C ASN A 28 0.19 -21.10 -4.41
N ASN A 29 0.52 -20.05 -3.66
CA ASN A 29 1.88 -19.51 -3.51
C ASN A 29 2.19 -19.21 -2.03
N PRO A 30 2.10 -20.18 -1.10
CA PRO A 30 2.07 -19.93 0.35
C PRO A 30 3.34 -19.27 0.90
N GLU A 31 4.44 -19.30 0.18
CA GLU A 31 5.72 -18.70 0.58
C GLU A 31 5.92 -17.27 0.08
N HIS A 32 4.92 -16.67 -0.59
CA HIS A 32 5.05 -15.31 -1.11
C HIS A 32 5.32 -14.30 0.03
N VAL A 33 6.10 -13.26 -0.27
CA VAL A 33 6.30 -12.14 0.67
C VAL A 33 4.97 -11.40 0.90
N PRO A 34 4.80 -10.69 2.02
CA PRO A 34 3.55 -9.98 2.29
C PRO A 34 3.13 -9.06 1.13
N ILE A 35 1.87 -9.16 0.72
CA ILE A 35 1.33 -8.32 -0.36
C ILE A 35 0.55 -7.17 0.27
N LEU A 36 0.93 -5.95 -0.09
CA LEU A 36 0.17 -4.74 0.22
C LEU A 36 -0.94 -4.55 -0.83
N ILE A 37 -2.19 -4.56 -0.38
CA ILE A 37 -3.37 -4.21 -1.20
C ILE A 37 -3.82 -2.81 -0.79
N MET A 38 -3.61 -1.83 -1.68
CA MET A 38 -4.00 -0.45 -1.43
C MET A 38 -5.39 -0.15 -2.00
N LEU A 39 -6.17 0.65 -1.29
CA LEU A 39 -7.46 1.17 -1.74
C LEU A 39 -7.47 2.70 -1.71
N ASN A 40 -8.03 3.32 -2.76
CA ASN A 40 -8.50 4.70 -2.72
C ASN A 40 -10.04 4.67 -2.74
N ALA A 41 -10.67 5.18 -1.69
CA ALA A 41 -12.10 5.40 -1.54
C ALA A 41 -12.56 6.60 -2.40
N LYS A 42 -12.70 6.39 -3.71
CA LYS A 42 -13.18 7.43 -4.65
C LYS A 42 -14.57 7.92 -4.27
N THR A 43 -14.74 9.24 -4.22
CA THR A 43 -16.03 9.92 -3.97
C THR A 43 -16.18 11.11 -4.92
N GLY A 44 -17.41 11.60 -5.06
CA GLY A 44 -17.71 12.85 -5.75
C GLY A 44 -17.49 12.75 -7.25
N ARG A 45 -17.51 13.91 -7.91
CA ARG A 45 -17.29 14.00 -9.36
C ARG A 45 -15.83 13.72 -9.68
N SER A 46 -15.60 12.94 -10.74
CA SER A 46 -14.25 12.79 -11.28
C SER A 46 -13.80 14.08 -11.97
N SER A 47 -12.50 14.17 -12.28
CA SER A 47 -11.94 15.25 -13.11
C SER A 47 -12.41 15.19 -14.56
N TYR A 48 -13.10 14.13 -14.99
CA TYR A 48 -13.57 13.96 -16.36
C TYR A 48 -14.97 14.57 -16.55
N PRO A 49 -15.18 15.34 -17.64
CA PRO A 49 -16.49 15.88 -17.98
C PRO A 49 -17.56 14.79 -18.06
N ASN A 50 -18.79 15.13 -17.65
CA ASN A 50 -19.96 14.25 -17.71
C ASN A 50 -19.87 12.93 -16.91
N SER A 51 -18.85 12.75 -16.07
CA SER A 51 -18.81 11.64 -15.12
C SER A 51 -19.91 11.74 -14.05
N ILE A 52 -20.44 10.60 -13.68
CA ILE A 52 -21.37 10.43 -12.56
C ILE A 52 -20.57 10.55 -11.27
N ALA A 53 -21.12 11.31 -10.32
CA ALA A 53 -20.51 11.44 -9.01
C ALA A 53 -20.54 10.08 -8.28
N ALA A 54 -19.39 9.64 -7.76
CA ALA A 54 -19.36 8.49 -6.88
C ALA A 54 -20.03 8.82 -5.54
N LEU A 55 -20.61 7.79 -4.93
CA LEU A 55 -21.15 7.88 -3.58
C LEU A 55 -20.02 8.17 -2.58
N ASP A 56 -20.38 8.89 -1.51
CA ASP A 56 -19.47 9.09 -0.39
C ASP A 56 -19.24 7.78 0.37
N PHE A 57 -18.01 7.61 0.85
CA PHE A 57 -17.70 6.61 1.86
C PHE A 57 -18.14 7.13 3.23
N SER A 58 -19.34 6.70 3.65
CA SER A 58 -19.82 6.85 5.02
C SER A 58 -19.15 5.85 5.96
N GLU A 59 -19.33 6.00 7.27
CA GLU A 59 -18.89 4.99 8.24
C GLU A 59 -19.47 3.60 7.93
N ALA A 60 -20.76 3.52 7.57
CA ALA A 60 -21.41 2.28 7.17
C ALA A 60 -20.82 1.68 5.87
N ALA A 61 -20.36 2.51 4.94
CA ALA A 61 -19.67 2.04 3.75
C ALA A 61 -18.29 1.44 4.10
N TYR A 62 -17.59 2.02 5.08
CA TYR A 62 -16.34 1.44 5.59
C TYR A 62 -16.57 0.16 6.39
N ASP A 63 -17.63 0.07 7.19
CA ASP A 63 -18.00 -1.18 7.86
C ASP A 63 -18.31 -2.29 6.84
N ALA A 64 -19.04 -1.98 5.77
CA ALA A 64 -19.30 -2.92 4.68
C ALA A 64 -18.00 -3.35 3.98
N LEU A 65 -17.10 -2.41 3.67
CA LEU A 65 -15.80 -2.70 3.08
C LEU A 65 -14.96 -3.64 3.95
N ASP A 66 -14.94 -3.40 5.27
CA ASP A 66 -14.22 -4.25 6.23
C ASP A 66 -14.83 -5.65 6.28
N ALA A 67 -16.16 -5.75 6.33
CA ALA A 67 -16.87 -7.03 6.32
C ALA A 67 -16.63 -7.81 5.01
N GLU A 68 -16.68 -7.16 3.85
CA GLU A 68 -16.38 -7.81 2.57
C GLU A 68 -14.93 -8.31 2.51
N THR A 69 -13.98 -7.51 3.00
CA THR A 69 -12.57 -7.90 3.06
C THR A 69 -12.36 -9.15 3.91
N LEU A 70 -12.96 -9.16 5.11
CA LEU A 70 -12.88 -10.28 6.05
C LEU A 70 -13.71 -11.50 5.62
N SER A 71 -14.68 -11.33 4.72
CA SER A 71 -15.43 -12.45 4.13
C SER A 71 -14.60 -13.27 3.14
N VAL A 72 -13.57 -12.65 2.54
CA VAL A 72 -12.70 -13.31 1.55
C VAL A 72 -11.42 -13.83 2.19
N PHE A 73 -10.74 -13.02 2.99
CA PHE A 73 -9.49 -13.39 3.63
C PHE A 73 -9.72 -13.85 5.08
N PRO A 74 -9.46 -15.13 5.40
CA PRO A 74 -9.52 -15.59 6.78
C PRO A 74 -8.40 -14.96 7.60
N ARG A 75 -8.57 -14.97 8.92
CA ARG A 75 -7.71 -14.21 9.86
C ARG A 75 -6.23 -14.56 9.79
N ASP A 76 -5.89 -15.82 9.50
CA ASP A 76 -4.53 -16.33 9.38
C ASP A 76 -3.82 -15.90 8.07
N LYS A 77 -4.57 -15.39 7.09
CA LYS A 77 -4.07 -14.92 5.79
C LYS A 77 -3.91 -13.41 5.69
N ILE A 78 -4.27 -12.67 6.74
CA ILE A 78 -4.21 -11.21 6.79
C ILE A 78 -3.34 -10.73 7.97
N ILE A 79 -2.55 -9.69 7.74
CA ILE A 79 -1.88 -8.92 8.78
C ILE A 79 -2.74 -7.68 9.04
N ILE A 80 -3.23 -7.52 10.26
CA ILE A 80 -4.04 -6.37 10.67
C ILE A 80 -3.27 -5.45 11.62
N PRO A 81 -3.69 -4.18 11.81
CA PRO A 81 -3.12 -3.28 12.81
C PRO A 81 -2.86 -3.91 14.18
N ASP A 82 -3.79 -4.72 14.68
CA ASP A 82 -3.67 -5.36 16.00
C ASP A 82 -2.52 -6.39 16.06
N ASP A 83 -2.15 -7.03 14.94
CA ASP A 83 -0.98 -7.94 14.88
C ASP A 83 0.33 -7.19 15.12
N VAL A 84 0.38 -5.94 14.68
CA VAL A 84 1.56 -5.07 14.83
C VAL A 84 1.54 -4.38 16.19
N ARG A 85 0.36 -3.92 16.64
CA ARG A 85 0.21 -3.23 17.93
C ARG A 85 0.54 -4.17 19.10
N GLY A 86 0.10 -5.43 19.04
CA GLY A 86 0.29 -6.38 20.12
C GLY A 86 -0.24 -5.84 21.45
N ALA A 87 0.63 -5.74 22.46
CA ALA A 87 0.29 -5.23 23.79
C ALA A 87 0.62 -3.74 24.00
N ALA A 88 1.07 -3.01 22.98
CA ALA A 88 1.37 -1.59 23.12
C ALA A 88 0.09 -0.74 23.20
N ASN A 89 0.21 0.44 23.83
CA ASN A 89 -0.90 1.39 23.93
C ASN A 89 -1.33 1.95 22.57
N THR A 90 -0.36 2.16 21.67
CA THR A 90 -0.63 2.63 20.31
C THR A 90 0.13 1.79 19.30
N LEU A 91 -0.44 1.66 18.10
CA LEU A 91 0.18 1.04 16.94
C LEU A 91 1.51 1.70 16.63
N ARG A 92 1.59 3.04 16.70
CA ARG A 92 2.84 3.77 16.52
C ARG A 92 3.92 3.33 17.51
N ASP A 93 3.58 3.24 18.79
CA ASP A 93 4.54 2.83 19.82
C ASP A 93 5.08 1.43 19.54
N ALA A 94 4.21 0.50 19.12
CA ALA A 94 4.65 -0.84 18.74
C ALA A 94 5.59 -0.81 17.52
N VAL A 95 5.25 -0.05 16.48
CA VAL A 95 6.08 0.07 15.27
C VAL A 95 7.49 0.59 15.58
N ILE A 96 7.60 1.55 16.49
CA ILE A 96 8.88 2.18 16.85
C ILE A 96 9.68 1.32 17.83
N SER A 97 9.03 0.70 18.82
CA SER A 97 9.71 0.01 19.92
C SER A 97 9.92 -1.49 19.72
N VAL A 98 8.98 -2.17 19.07
CA VAL A 98 9.00 -3.63 18.84
C VAL A 98 9.25 -3.92 17.36
N GLY A 99 8.55 -3.22 16.47
CA GLY A 99 8.58 -3.40 15.03
C GLY A 99 7.46 -4.30 14.51
N TRP A 100 7.50 -4.53 13.21
CA TRP A 100 6.55 -5.40 12.51
C TRP A 100 6.87 -6.88 12.72
N PRO A 101 5.86 -7.78 12.61
CA PRO A 101 6.11 -9.21 12.52
C PRO A 101 7.15 -9.55 11.46
N THR A 102 7.94 -10.59 11.70
CA THR A 102 9.04 -10.97 10.81
C THR A 102 8.51 -11.45 9.46
N LEU A 103 9.38 -11.44 8.44
CA LEU A 103 9.02 -12.00 7.13
C LEU A 103 8.60 -13.47 7.23
N ASN A 104 9.23 -14.26 8.12
CA ASN A 104 8.88 -15.67 8.30
C ASN A 104 7.46 -15.85 8.85
N GLU A 105 7.03 -14.98 9.78
CA GLU A 105 5.68 -15.01 10.38
C GLU A 105 4.59 -14.49 9.44
N THR A 106 4.99 -13.85 8.33
CA THR A 106 4.09 -13.10 7.44
C THR A 106 4.08 -13.61 6.01
N ARG A 107 4.85 -14.66 5.68
CA ARG A 107 4.75 -15.33 4.37
C ARG A 107 3.33 -15.83 4.13
N GLY A 108 2.88 -15.74 2.88
CA GLY A 108 1.55 -16.17 2.47
C GLY A 108 0.42 -15.29 2.97
N LYS A 109 0.72 -14.08 3.49
CA LYS A 109 -0.28 -13.13 4.00
C LYS A 109 -0.37 -11.87 3.17
N VAL A 110 -1.54 -11.23 3.24
CA VAL A 110 -1.80 -9.91 2.67
C VAL A 110 -2.03 -8.88 3.79
N PHE A 111 -1.95 -7.60 3.47
CA PHE A 111 -2.45 -6.55 4.33
C PHE A 111 -2.99 -5.38 3.51
N PHE A 112 -3.90 -4.63 4.10
CA PHE A 112 -4.66 -3.61 3.41
C PHE A 112 -4.29 -2.22 3.91
N ALA A 113 -4.20 -1.26 3.00
CA ALA A 113 -4.01 0.14 3.39
C ALA A 113 -4.98 1.07 2.64
N LEU A 114 -5.70 1.88 3.41
CA LEU A 114 -6.52 2.97 2.88
C LEU A 114 -5.60 4.16 2.58
N ASP A 115 -5.36 4.40 1.29
CA ASP A 115 -4.54 5.49 0.79
C ASP A 115 -5.39 6.74 0.57
N GLU A 116 -5.71 7.42 1.67
CA GLU A 116 -6.57 8.60 1.64
C GLU A 116 -6.01 9.76 2.47
N GLY A 117 -6.63 10.93 2.29
CA GLY A 117 -6.34 12.11 3.09
C GLY A 117 -6.96 12.05 4.49
N GLN A 118 -6.54 12.98 5.35
CA GLN A 118 -6.87 13.03 6.77
C GLN A 118 -8.38 12.89 7.06
N GLU A 119 -9.25 13.60 6.35
CA GLU A 119 -10.70 13.56 6.58
C GLU A 119 -11.28 12.13 6.47
N LYS A 120 -10.89 11.40 5.43
CA LYS A 120 -11.35 10.02 5.21
C LYS A 120 -10.68 9.04 6.15
N VAL A 121 -9.42 9.29 6.53
CA VAL A 121 -8.73 8.52 7.56
C VAL A 121 -9.48 8.65 8.89
N GLU A 122 -9.79 9.86 9.32
CA GLU A 122 -10.57 10.12 10.55
C GLU A 122 -11.94 9.45 10.50
N ARG A 123 -12.63 9.52 9.37
CA ARG A 123 -13.89 8.81 9.16
C ARG A 123 -13.73 7.29 9.19
N TYR A 124 -12.66 6.74 8.60
CA TYR A 124 -12.39 5.31 8.64
C TYR A 124 -12.02 4.84 10.05
N LEU A 125 -11.36 5.67 10.87
CA LEU A 125 -11.09 5.32 12.26
C LEU A 125 -12.39 5.05 13.04
N ARG A 126 -13.50 5.72 12.72
CA ARG A 126 -14.81 5.51 13.38
C ARG A 126 -14.70 5.54 14.92
N GLY A 127 -13.85 6.42 15.44
CA GLY A 127 -13.55 6.54 16.85
C GLY A 127 -12.74 5.39 17.48
N LYS A 128 -12.29 4.40 16.70
CA LYS A 128 -11.41 3.31 17.16
C LYS A 128 -10.00 3.85 17.44
N PRO A 129 -9.56 3.93 18.70
CA PRO A 129 -8.24 4.41 19.03
C PRO A 129 -7.19 3.56 18.32
N SER A 130 -6.21 4.20 17.67
CA SER A 130 -5.07 3.50 17.07
C SER A 130 -5.43 2.27 16.21
N LEU A 131 -6.51 2.36 15.42
CA LEU A 131 -7.04 1.29 14.54
C LEU A 131 -7.49 0.00 15.26
N GLU A 132 -7.79 0.06 16.55
CA GLU A 132 -8.27 -1.10 17.34
C GLU A 132 -9.43 -1.86 16.66
N GLY A 133 -9.18 -3.13 16.34
CA GLY A 133 -10.16 -4.03 15.75
C GLY A 133 -10.50 -3.77 14.28
N LEU A 134 -9.81 -2.83 13.61
CA LEU A 134 -10.00 -2.58 12.19
C LEU A 134 -9.05 -3.44 11.34
N PRO A 135 -9.48 -3.94 10.16
CA PRO A 135 -8.67 -4.87 9.37
C PRO A 135 -7.63 -4.18 8.48
N MET A 136 -7.78 -2.88 8.21
CA MET A 136 -6.88 -2.13 7.32
C MET A 136 -6.06 -1.09 8.07
N PHE A 137 -4.82 -0.91 7.61
CA PHE A 137 -4.01 0.25 7.93
C PHE A 137 -4.51 1.49 7.19
N VAL A 138 -4.09 2.67 7.64
CA VAL A 138 -4.42 3.94 6.98
C VAL A 138 -3.15 4.69 6.62
N ASN A 139 -3.22 5.53 5.59
CA ASN A 139 -2.16 6.43 5.25
C ASN A 139 -1.92 7.44 6.39
N SER A 140 -0.72 7.39 6.96
CA SER A 140 -0.33 8.28 8.05
C SER A 140 0.09 9.63 7.46
N THR A 141 -0.61 10.70 7.83
CA THR A 141 -0.26 12.08 7.41
C THR A 141 0.72 12.74 8.38
N ASN A 142 0.83 12.21 9.60
CA ASN A 142 1.73 12.67 10.65
C ASN A 142 2.39 11.46 11.32
N SER A 143 3.72 11.51 11.51
CA SER A 143 4.45 10.45 12.22
C SER A 143 4.12 10.35 13.70
N GLU A 144 3.53 11.39 14.30
CA GLU A 144 3.14 11.42 15.71
C GLU A 144 1.71 10.92 15.96
N ALA A 145 0.96 10.56 14.91
CA ALA A 145 -0.38 10.01 15.10
C ALA A 145 -0.33 8.61 15.73
N ASP A 146 -1.23 8.32 16.68
CA ASP A 146 -1.26 7.04 17.39
C ASP A 146 -1.43 5.83 16.45
N HIS A 147 -2.11 6.00 15.32
CA HIS A 147 -2.30 4.97 14.30
C HIS A 147 -1.15 4.89 13.28
N ALA A 148 -0.05 5.63 13.46
CA ALA A 148 1.01 5.69 12.48
C ALA A 148 1.73 4.35 12.33
N ALA A 149 1.71 3.80 11.11
CA ALA A 149 2.35 2.53 10.76
C ALA A 149 2.78 2.47 9.29
N TYR A 150 1.95 3.04 8.42
CA TYR A 150 2.08 3.01 6.96
C TYR A 150 2.00 4.42 6.37
N PHE A 151 2.88 4.71 5.40
CA PHE A 151 2.91 5.98 4.67
C PHE A 151 2.91 5.76 3.15
N THR A 152 2.07 6.52 2.44
CA THR A 152 2.20 6.76 1.00
C THR A 152 2.97 8.06 0.75
N ILE A 153 4.23 7.96 0.32
CA ILE A 153 5.06 9.13 -0.03
C ILE A 153 5.43 9.05 -1.51
N ASN A 154 4.73 9.81 -2.35
CA ASN A 154 4.72 9.61 -3.79
C ASN A 154 5.97 10.10 -4.55
N ASN A 155 6.75 11.03 -4.00
CA ASN A 155 7.87 11.64 -4.71
C ASN A 155 9.22 11.26 -4.07
N PRO A 156 9.89 10.20 -4.54
CA PRO A 156 11.14 9.76 -3.93
C PRO A 156 12.37 10.60 -4.30
N ILE A 157 12.25 11.55 -5.24
CA ILE A 157 13.31 12.52 -5.54
C ILE A 157 13.25 13.66 -4.53
N ARG A 158 12.08 14.30 -4.42
CA ARG A 158 11.85 15.43 -3.52
C ARG A 158 11.87 15.01 -2.05
N ASP A 159 11.19 13.90 -1.73
CA ASP A 159 10.89 13.50 -0.35
C ASP A 159 11.79 12.33 0.12
N GLN A 160 12.95 12.12 -0.53
CA GLN A 160 13.80 10.97 -0.25
C GLN A 160 14.22 10.90 1.22
N GLN A 161 14.57 12.04 1.82
CA GLN A 161 14.99 12.10 3.21
C GLN A 161 13.84 11.74 4.16
N GLN A 162 12.61 12.19 3.86
CA GLN A 162 11.42 11.84 4.62
C GLN A 162 11.14 10.34 4.54
N ILE A 163 11.21 9.75 3.35
CA ILE A 163 11.05 8.29 3.17
C ILE A 163 12.09 7.53 4.01
N ARG A 164 13.37 7.92 3.90
CA ARG A 164 14.45 7.30 4.66
C ARG A 164 14.24 7.42 6.17
N ALA A 165 13.81 8.57 6.65
CA ALA A 165 13.52 8.79 8.06
C ALA A 165 12.38 7.88 8.55
N ALA A 166 11.26 7.86 7.83
CA ALA A 166 10.11 7.00 8.17
C ALA A 166 10.49 5.51 8.19
N VAL A 167 11.22 5.05 7.16
CA VAL A 167 11.73 3.68 7.09
C VAL A 167 12.64 3.38 8.30
N LYS A 168 13.59 4.28 8.61
CA LYS A 168 14.48 4.12 9.78
C LYS A 168 13.72 4.01 11.09
N SER A 169 12.63 4.75 11.26
CA SER A 169 11.78 4.69 12.45
C SER A 169 10.92 3.43 12.56
N GLY A 170 10.88 2.58 11.53
CA GLY A 170 10.15 1.31 11.53
C GLY A 170 8.85 1.32 10.74
N PHE A 171 8.45 2.46 10.18
CA PHE A 171 7.23 2.56 9.38
C PHE A 171 7.38 1.88 8.02
N ILE A 172 6.29 1.26 7.53
CA ILE A 172 6.20 0.84 6.14
C ILE A 172 5.97 2.08 5.27
N VAL A 173 6.67 2.15 4.15
CA VAL A 173 6.53 3.25 3.20
C VAL A 173 6.33 2.68 1.80
N ARG A 174 5.31 3.19 1.12
CA ARG A 174 5.12 3.00 -0.32
C ARG A 174 5.51 4.29 -1.06
N THR A 175 6.23 4.15 -2.16
CA THR A 175 6.55 5.24 -3.09
C THR A 175 6.32 4.84 -4.55
N ARG A 176 6.67 5.71 -5.50
CA ARG A 176 6.46 5.49 -6.95
C ARG A 176 7.77 5.56 -7.71
N ALA A 177 7.95 4.69 -8.70
CA ALA A 177 9.07 4.75 -9.64
C ALA A 177 8.82 5.70 -10.82
N ASP A 178 7.55 6.01 -11.08
CA ASP A 178 7.08 6.83 -12.21
C ASP A 178 5.81 7.62 -11.83
N ALA A 179 5.52 8.69 -12.60
CA ALA A 179 4.32 9.49 -12.46
C ALA A 179 3.93 10.17 -13.78
N ASN A 180 2.63 10.21 -14.08
CA ASN A 180 2.07 10.96 -15.22
C ASN A 180 2.71 10.61 -16.57
N THR A 181 3.22 9.38 -16.73
CA THR A 181 3.93 8.89 -17.92
C THR A 181 5.27 9.55 -18.25
N ILE A 182 5.76 10.47 -17.40
CA ILE A 182 6.95 11.29 -17.69
C ILE A 182 8.19 10.42 -17.86
N GLU A 183 8.49 9.57 -16.88
CA GLU A 183 9.69 8.74 -16.87
C GLU A 183 9.73 7.78 -18.07
N ALA A 184 8.59 7.25 -18.48
CA ALA A 184 8.51 6.37 -19.63
C ALA A 184 8.69 7.12 -20.96
N ARG A 185 8.21 8.36 -21.09
CA ARG A 185 8.40 9.17 -22.31
C ARG A 185 9.81 9.71 -22.45
N GLU A 186 10.46 10.00 -21.33
CA GLU A 186 11.84 10.49 -21.29
C GLU A 186 12.87 9.36 -21.21
N ASN A 187 12.42 8.10 -21.09
CA ASN A 187 13.27 6.93 -20.80
C ASN A 187 14.20 7.14 -19.58
N SER A 188 13.71 7.84 -18.56
CA SER A 188 14.51 8.30 -17.43
C SER A 188 14.32 7.41 -16.20
N THR A 189 15.41 6.85 -15.69
CA THR A 189 15.37 5.98 -14.50
C THR A 189 15.56 6.72 -13.18
N ALA A 190 15.75 8.05 -13.21
CA ALA A 190 16.12 8.82 -12.02
C ALA A 190 15.14 8.64 -10.84
N ARG A 191 13.82 8.71 -11.09
CA ARG A 191 12.81 8.50 -10.03
C ARG A 191 12.80 7.07 -9.51
N ARG A 192 12.92 6.08 -10.40
CA ARG A 192 13.05 4.65 -10.03
C ARG A 192 14.25 4.41 -9.12
N ASP A 193 15.40 4.96 -9.49
CA ASP A 193 16.65 4.76 -8.75
C ASP A 193 16.60 5.50 -7.41
N ALA A 194 15.95 6.67 -7.36
CA ALA A 194 15.63 7.37 -6.11
C ALA A 194 14.67 6.55 -5.22
N ALA A 195 13.64 5.92 -5.79
CA ALA A 195 12.72 5.03 -5.07
C ALA A 195 13.48 3.85 -4.46
N PHE A 196 14.29 3.14 -5.25
CA PHE A 196 15.05 1.99 -4.79
C PHE A 196 16.09 2.34 -3.73
N SER A 197 16.74 3.48 -3.83
CA SER A 197 17.73 3.93 -2.84
C SER A 197 17.12 4.56 -1.59
N SER A 198 15.83 4.94 -1.62
CA SER A 198 15.14 5.52 -0.46
C SER A 198 14.86 4.52 0.67
N GLY A 199 14.86 3.22 0.38
CA GLY A 199 14.47 2.19 1.34
C GLY A 199 12.95 2.02 1.51
N ALA A 200 12.12 2.67 0.68
CA ALA A 200 10.69 2.37 0.63
C ALA A 200 10.46 0.86 0.45
N HIS A 201 9.51 0.32 1.21
CA HIS A 201 9.21 -1.12 1.24
C HIS A 201 8.43 -1.54 0.00
N TYR A 202 7.56 -0.67 -0.51
CA TYR A 202 6.78 -0.90 -1.73
C TYR A 202 7.05 0.21 -2.74
N VAL A 203 7.26 -0.16 -4.00
CA VAL A 203 7.49 0.77 -5.11
C VAL A 203 6.49 0.44 -6.19
N SER A 204 5.53 1.34 -6.43
CA SER A 204 4.56 1.18 -7.51
C SER A 204 5.11 1.72 -8.82
N THR A 205 4.61 1.13 -9.91
CA THR A 205 4.97 1.48 -11.28
C THR A 205 3.82 1.12 -12.20
N ASP A 206 3.57 1.94 -13.21
CA ASP A 206 2.70 1.59 -14.34
C ASP A 206 3.45 0.79 -15.43
N TYR A 207 4.76 0.62 -15.29
CA TYR A 207 5.68 0.12 -16.32
C TYR A 207 6.44 -1.15 -15.89
N TYR A 208 5.75 -2.09 -15.23
CA TYR A 208 6.26 -3.45 -15.00
C TYR A 208 6.48 -4.21 -16.33
N VAL A 209 5.69 -3.87 -17.34
CA VAL A 209 5.91 -4.15 -18.77
C VAL A 209 6.09 -2.81 -19.48
N PRO A 210 7.13 -2.63 -20.32
CA PRO A 210 7.37 -1.36 -21.01
C PRO A 210 6.27 -1.07 -22.04
N ARG A 211 5.99 0.21 -22.25
CA ARG A 211 5.16 0.71 -23.35
C ARG A 211 6.09 1.18 -24.47
N LEU A 212 6.36 0.29 -25.42
CA LEU A 212 7.35 0.52 -26.48
C LEU A 212 6.99 1.70 -27.41
N GLU A 213 5.75 2.18 -27.38
CA GLU A 213 5.34 3.45 -28.00
C GLU A 213 5.99 4.70 -27.37
N PHE A 214 6.48 4.60 -26.13
CA PHE A 214 7.20 5.66 -25.44
C PHE A 214 8.70 5.36 -25.39
N SER A 215 9.08 4.24 -24.78
CA SER A 215 10.47 3.80 -24.66
C SER A 215 10.56 2.37 -24.10
N GLU A 216 11.79 1.90 -23.87
CA GLU A 216 12.07 0.64 -23.16
C GLU A 216 12.03 0.79 -21.62
N TYR A 217 11.60 1.95 -21.09
CA TYR A 217 11.50 2.17 -19.66
C TYR A 217 10.69 1.07 -18.97
N THR A 218 11.31 0.44 -17.98
CA THR A 218 10.67 -0.58 -17.15
C THR A 218 11.22 -0.56 -15.74
N VAL A 219 10.38 -0.95 -14.80
CA VAL A 219 10.71 -1.02 -13.38
C VAL A 219 10.66 -2.49 -12.95
N LYS A 220 11.84 -3.04 -12.70
CA LYS A 220 12.04 -4.43 -12.26
C LYS A 220 13.10 -4.47 -11.17
N LEU A 221 12.98 -5.40 -10.25
CA LEU A 221 14.07 -5.69 -9.32
C LEU A 221 15.21 -6.43 -10.07
N PRO A 222 16.50 -6.17 -9.74
CA PRO A 222 17.64 -6.63 -10.54
C PRO A 222 17.81 -8.15 -10.73
N ALA A 223 17.11 -9.00 -9.98
CA ALA A 223 17.37 -10.45 -9.92
C ALA A 223 16.16 -11.36 -10.21
N ARG A 224 15.15 -10.89 -10.96
CA ARG A 224 13.83 -11.59 -11.08
C ARG A 224 13.21 -11.96 -9.73
N SER A 225 13.60 -11.27 -8.66
CA SER A 225 13.09 -11.49 -7.32
C SER A 225 11.88 -10.62 -7.07
N ALA A 226 10.88 -11.13 -6.36
CA ALA A 226 9.71 -10.35 -5.93
C ALA A 226 10.03 -9.37 -4.80
N ALA A 227 11.12 -9.60 -4.05
CA ALA A 227 11.60 -8.75 -2.97
C ALA A 227 13.13 -8.76 -2.89
N ARG A 228 13.69 -7.80 -2.17
CA ARG A 228 15.11 -7.72 -1.82
C ARG A 228 15.27 -7.10 -0.43
N CYS A 229 16.47 -7.19 0.14
CA CYS A 229 16.80 -6.52 1.38
C CYS A 229 16.57 -5.01 1.30
N ASN A 230 16.01 -4.48 2.38
CA ASN A 230 15.86 -3.05 2.55
C ASN A 230 17.22 -2.42 2.86
N VAL A 231 17.77 -1.68 1.91
CA VAL A 231 19.11 -1.05 1.99
C VAL A 231 19.26 -0.02 3.11
N VAL A 232 18.16 0.44 3.72
CA VAL A 232 18.17 1.39 4.85
C VAL A 232 18.07 0.66 6.18
N ARG A 233 17.32 -0.45 6.26
CA ARG A 233 17.13 -1.23 7.49
C ARG A 233 18.14 -2.35 7.67
N ARG A 234 18.66 -2.89 6.58
CA ARG A 234 19.72 -3.91 6.55
C ARG A 234 20.67 -3.68 5.37
N THR A 235 21.91 -3.41 5.69
CA THR A 235 23.01 -3.30 4.70
C THR A 235 23.63 -4.65 4.36
N ALA A 236 23.48 -5.65 5.23
CA ALA A 236 23.88 -7.03 4.96
C ALA A 236 22.83 -7.78 4.12
N ALA A 237 23.25 -8.82 3.41
CA ALA A 237 22.34 -9.73 2.72
C ALA A 237 21.34 -10.38 3.70
N CYS A 238 20.12 -10.58 3.23
CA CYS A 238 19.05 -11.26 3.96
C CYS A 238 19.14 -12.71 3.51
N ASN A 239 19.59 -13.55 4.43
CA ASN A 239 19.58 -15.00 4.27
C ASN A 239 18.24 -15.53 4.78
#